data_AF-A0A7X4HY79-F1
#
_entry.id   AF-A0A7X4HY79-F1
#
_cell.length_a   1.000
_cell.length_b   1.000
_cell.length_c   1.000
_cell.angle_alpha   90.00
_cell.angle_beta   90.00
_cell.angle_gamma   90.00
#
_symmetry.space_group_name_H-M   'P 1'
#
loop_
_entity.id
_entity.type
_entity.pdbx_description
1 polymer ?
#
loop_
_entity_poly.entity_id
_entity_poly.type
_entity_poly.pdbx_seq_one_letter_code
_entity_poly.pdbx_strand_id
1 'polypeptide(L)'
;MSRWRPALARAVRAQRLDRNEAEDAEQEFLGDWDDFTRIGVTEALVARAGDLAWRHNLRGYDAAQLAAALAWQEMREDMQDEIVFACFDAELVQAAAAEGLSTWPE
;
A
#
# COMPACT_ATOMS: atom_id res chain seq x y z
N MET A 1 -5.20 -2.53 12.96
CA MET A 1 -6.44 -1.78 12.64
C MET A 1 -6.75 -2.02 11.17
N SER A 2 -7.82 -2.75 10.87
CA SER A 2 -8.17 -3.11 9.48
C SER A 2 -8.64 -1.85 8.72
N ARG A 3 -7.87 -1.42 7.71
CA ARG A 3 -8.06 -0.13 6.98
C ARG A 3 -9.03 -0.23 5.80
N TRP A 4 -9.47 -1.41 5.43
CA TRP A 4 -10.39 -1.65 4.31
C TRP A 4 -11.88 -1.50 4.70
N ARG A 5 -12.23 -1.65 5.99
CA ARG A 5 -13.60 -1.49 6.49
C ARG A 5 -14.23 -0.12 6.20
N PRO A 6 -13.52 1.02 6.35
CA PRO A 6 -14.05 2.32 5.93
C PRO A 6 -14.35 2.40 4.43
N ALA A 7 -13.55 1.72 3.59
CA ALA A 7 -13.78 1.69 2.14
C ALA A 7 -15.04 0.89 1.79
N LEU A 8 -15.22 -0.30 2.40
CA LEU A 8 -16.45 -1.10 2.28
C LEU A 8 -17.67 -0.33 2.80
N ALA A 9 -17.57 0.28 3.99
CA ALA A 9 -18.65 1.11 4.55
C ALA A 9 -18.99 2.32 3.68
N ARG A 10 -18.02 2.88 2.94
CA ARG A 10 -18.27 3.93 1.95
C ARG A 10 -18.97 3.37 0.72
N ALA A 11 -18.57 2.20 0.23
CA ALA A 11 -19.20 1.54 -0.92
C ALA A 11 -20.68 1.21 -0.65
N VAL A 12 -20.99 0.72 0.55
CA VAL A 12 -22.38 0.46 0.99
C VAL A 12 -23.20 1.75 1.07
N ARG A 13 -22.66 2.81 1.67
CA ARG A 13 -23.35 4.12 1.72
C ARG A 13 -23.56 4.72 0.33
N ALA A 14 -22.67 4.43 -0.60
CA ALA A 14 -22.77 4.86 -1.99
C ALA A 14 -23.62 3.90 -2.86
N GLN A 15 -24.26 2.89 -2.26
CA GLN A 15 -25.08 1.86 -2.94
C GLN A 15 -24.35 1.12 -4.07
N ARG A 16 -23.03 0.98 -3.97
CA ARG A 16 -22.22 0.19 -4.91
C ARG A 16 -22.08 -1.27 -4.50
N LEU A 17 -22.29 -1.54 -3.21
CA LEU A 17 -22.37 -2.86 -2.61
C LEU A 17 -23.54 -2.85 -1.64
N ASP A 18 -24.19 -3.99 -1.45
CA ASP A 18 -25.03 -4.22 -0.29
C ASP A 18 -24.19 -4.64 0.94
N ARG A 19 -24.85 -4.78 2.08
CA ARG A 19 -24.18 -5.14 3.33
C ARG A 19 -23.61 -6.56 3.31
N ASN A 20 -24.31 -7.51 2.71
CA ASN A 20 -23.85 -8.90 2.64
C ASN A 20 -22.64 -8.99 1.71
N GLU A 21 -22.69 -8.34 0.55
CA GLU A 21 -21.54 -8.25 -0.37
C GLU A 21 -20.30 -7.64 0.31
N ALA A 22 -20.49 -6.61 1.15
CA ALA A 22 -19.40 -6.02 1.92
C ALA A 22 -18.88 -6.96 3.02
N GLU A 23 -19.74 -7.73 3.68
CA GLU A 23 -19.34 -8.70 4.71
C GLU A 23 -18.63 -9.93 4.09
N ASP A 24 -19.08 -10.38 2.93
CA ASP A 24 -18.44 -11.46 2.16
C ASP A 24 -17.05 -11.03 1.67
N ALA A 25 -16.92 -9.82 1.10
CA ALA A 25 -15.62 -9.27 0.70
C ALA A 25 -14.66 -9.06 1.89
N GLU A 26 -15.19 -8.71 3.07
CA GLU A 26 -14.44 -8.65 4.34
C GLU A 26 -13.88 -10.03 4.71
N GLN A 27 -14.68 -11.09 4.60
CA GLN A 27 -14.26 -12.45 4.92
C GLN A 27 -13.25 -13.00 3.92
N GLU A 28 -13.47 -12.80 2.62
CA GLU A 28 -12.55 -13.24 1.56
C GLU A 28 -11.17 -12.57 1.75
N PHE A 29 -11.13 -11.25 1.93
CA PHE A 29 -9.89 -10.53 2.19
C PHE A 29 -9.16 -11.02 3.46
N LEU A 30 -9.91 -11.34 4.52
CA LEU A 30 -9.33 -11.88 5.74
C LEU A 30 -8.81 -13.31 5.57
N GLY A 31 -9.43 -14.10 4.69
CA GLY A 31 -8.96 -15.44 4.31
C GLY A 31 -7.60 -15.39 3.64
N ASP A 32 -7.40 -14.43 2.73
CA ASP A 32 -6.13 -14.23 2.00
C ASP A 32 -5.07 -13.48 2.84
N TRP A 33 -5.43 -12.97 4.01
CA TRP A 33 -4.57 -12.06 4.78
C TRP A 33 -3.22 -12.70 5.17
N ASP A 34 -3.22 -13.99 5.45
CA ASP A 34 -2.01 -14.73 5.84
C ASP A 34 -1.09 -15.05 4.65
N ASP A 35 -1.59 -14.94 3.42
CA ASP A 35 -0.79 -15.15 2.19
C ASP A 35 0.05 -13.91 1.83
N PHE A 36 -0.23 -12.75 2.43
CA PHE A 36 0.53 -11.53 2.22
C PHE A 36 1.77 -11.45 3.10
N THR A 37 2.91 -11.09 2.49
CA THR A 37 4.07 -10.67 3.26
C THR A 37 3.85 -9.28 3.87
N ARG A 38 4.06 -9.18 5.18
CA ARG A 38 3.83 -7.94 5.94
C ARG A 38 5.16 -7.28 6.30
N ILE A 39 5.34 -6.04 5.86
CA ILE A 39 6.47 -5.21 6.27
C ILE A 39 6.16 -4.60 7.64
N GLY A 40 7.00 -4.90 8.62
CA GLY A 40 6.86 -4.35 9.97
C GLY A 40 7.14 -2.85 10.01
N VAL A 41 6.36 -2.11 10.80
CA VAL A 41 6.61 -0.68 11.04
C VAL A 41 7.72 -0.56 12.09
N THR A 42 8.92 -0.21 11.64
CA THR A 42 10.09 0.03 12.48
C THR A 42 10.37 1.54 12.59
N GLU A 43 11.14 1.95 13.60
CA GLU A 43 11.58 3.36 13.71
C GLU A 43 12.35 3.81 12.47
N ALA A 44 13.18 2.94 11.89
CA ALA A 44 13.91 3.22 10.66
C ALA A 44 12.96 3.46 9.47
N LEU A 45 11.91 2.65 9.33
CA LEU A 45 10.89 2.83 8.29
C LEU A 45 10.13 4.15 8.49
N VAL A 46 9.78 4.48 9.74
CA VAL A 46 9.10 5.75 10.06
C VAL A 46 9.99 6.95 9.75
N ALA A 47 11.28 6.89 10.09
CA ALA A 47 12.23 7.94 9.76
C ALA A 47 12.35 8.13 8.23
N ARG A 48 12.52 7.03 7.48
CA ARG A 48 12.55 7.05 6.01
C ARG A 48 11.26 7.61 5.42
N ALA A 49 10.10 7.25 5.97
CA ALA A 49 8.82 7.79 5.56
C ALA A 49 8.75 9.32 5.78
N GLY A 50 9.32 9.83 6.88
CA GLY A 50 9.44 11.28 7.11
C GLY A 50 10.23 12.00 6.02
N ASP A 51 11.37 11.43 5.63
CA ASP A 51 12.21 12.00 4.57
C ASP A 51 11.51 11.97 3.20
N LEU A 52 10.83 10.87 2.87
CA LEU A 52 10.06 10.73 1.64
C LEU A 52 8.86 11.68 1.61
N ALA A 53 8.16 11.84 2.74
CA ALA A 53 7.06 12.79 2.86
C ALA A 53 7.52 14.21 2.57
N TRP A 54 8.68 14.60 3.12
CA TRP A 54 9.26 15.91 2.84
C TRP A 54 9.69 16.07 1.38
N ARG A 55 10.37 15.08 0.82
CA ARG A 55 10.97 15.14 -0.52
C ARG A 55 9.93 15.15 -1.64
N HIS A 56 8.86 14.37 -1.48
CA HIS A 56 7.82 14.16 -2.50
C HIS A 56 6.48 14.82 -2.15
N ASN A 57 6.42 15.60 -1.05
CA ASN A 57 5.20 16.23 -0.55
C ASN A 57 4.05 15.21 -0.30
N LEU A 58 4.39 14.01 0.15
CA LEU A 58 3.43 12.94 0.40
C LEU A 58 2.78 13.07 1.78
N ARG A 59 1.56 12.54 1.93
CA ARG A 59 0.95 12.36 3.25
C ARG A 59 1.68 11.25 4.00
N GLY A 60 1.66 11.30 5.32
CA GLY A 60 2.42 10.35 6.15
C GLY A 60 2.12 8.87 5.87
N TYR A 61 0.89 8.52 5.50
CA TYR A 61 0.55 7.15 5.12
C TYR A 61 1.12 6.74 3.76
N ASP A 62 1.03 7.63 2.78
CA ASP A 62 1.53 7.39 1.42
C ASP A 62 3.06 7.25 1.45
N ALA A 63 3.72 8.11 2.24
CA ALA A 63 5.16 8.01 2.47
C ALA A 63 5.56 6.72 3.21
N ALA A 64 4.75 6.25 4.16
CA ALA A 64 5.00 4.98 4.84
C ALA A 64 4.80 3.76 3.91
N GLN A 65 3.84 3.82 2.99
CA GLN A 65 3.65 2.80 1.95
C GLN A 65 4.85 2.76 1.00
N LEU A 66 5.32 3.93 0.53
CA LEU A 66 6.50 4.02 -0.31
C LEU A 66 7.76 3.52 0.41
N ALA A 67 7.97 3.92 1.67
CA ALA A 67 9.09 3.44 2.48
C ALA A 67 9.08 1.91 2.65
N ALA A 68 7.90 1.32 2.85
CA ALA A 68 7.76 -0.13 2.96
C ALA A 68 8.06 -0.85 1.64
N ALA A 69 7.62 -0.29 0.51
CA ALA A 69 7.91 -0.86 -0.82
C ALA A 69 9.40 -0.85 -1.14
N LEU A 70 10.09 0.26 -0.85
CA LEU A 70 11.53 0.36 -1.05
C LEU A 70 12.30 -0.59 -0.12
N ALA A 71 11.88 -0.71 1.14
CA ALA A 71 12.48 -1.68 2.07
C ALA A 71 12.29 -3.12 1.57
N TRP A 72 11.14 -3.43 0.97
CA TRP A 72 10.90 -4.75 0.36
C TRP A 72 11.77 -5.00 -0.86
N GLN A 73 11.97 -3.99 -1.72
CA GLN A 73 12.88 -4.07 -2.86
C GLN A 73 14.32 -4.37 -2.42
N GLU A 74 14.82 -3.65 -1.42
CA GLU A 74 16.15 -3.84 -0.83
C GLU A 74 16.32 -5.25 -0.24
N MET A 75 15.29 -5.77 0.44
CA MET A 75 15.31 -7.13 1.00
C MET A 75 15.32 -8.24 -0.07
N ARG A 76 15.03 -7.90 -1.33
CA ARG A 76 14.85 -8.83 -2.44
C ARG A 76 15.86 -8.59 -3.56
N GLU A 77 16.88 -7.74 -3.35
CA GLU A 77 17.91 -7.43 -4.34
C GLU A 77 18.68 -8.66 -4.85
N ASP A 78 18.73 -9.73 -4.06
CA ASP A 78 19.34 -11.01 -4.43
C ASP A 78 18.43 -11.89 -5.31
N MET A 79 17.15 -11.54 -5.43
CA MET A 79 16.15 -12.23 -6.24
C MET A 79 15.94 -11.47 -7.56
N GLN A 80 16.00 -12.18 -8.69
CA GLN A 80 15.85 -11.58 -10.02
C GLN A 80 14.39 -11.22 -10.39
N ASP A 81 13.47 -11.29 -9.43
CA ASP A 81 12.06 -11.00 -9.65
C ASP A 81 11.81 -9.49 -9.56
N GLU A 82 11.17 -8.94 -10.59
CA GLU A 82 10.76 -7.54 -10.60
C GLU A 82 9.68 -7.28 -9.55
N ILE A 83 9.88 -6.23 -8.74
CA ILE A 83 8.88 -5.74 -7.80
C ILE A 83 8.15 -4.56 -8.41
N VAL A 84 6.84 -4.71 -8.57
CA VAL A 84 5.95 -3.68 -9.11
C VAL A 84 5.14 -3.05 -7.97
N PHE A 85 5.21 -1.74 -7.85
CA PHE A 85 4.42 -0.94 -6.93
C PHE A 85 3.05 -0.62 -7.54
N ALA A 86 2.03 -1.34 -7.10
CA ALA A 86 0.66 -1.18 -7.58
C ALA A 86 -0.12 -0.14 -6.75
N CYS A 87 -0.48 1.01 -7.35
CA CYS A 87 -1.24 2.05 -6.66
C CYS A 87 -2.09 2.89 -7.63
N PHE A 88 -3.31 3.24 -7.24
CA PHE A 88 -4.20 4.11 -8.04
C PHE A 88 -4.12 5.60 -7.67
N ASP A 89 -3.22 5.97 -6.76
CA ASP A 89 -2.96 7.37 -6.42
C ASP A 89 -1.82 7.90 -7.29
N ALA A 90 -2.12 8.86 -8.17
CA ALA A 90 -1.17 9.36 -9.16
C ALA A 90 0.04 10.08 -8.53
N GLU A 91 -0.14 10.78 -7.40
CA GLU A 91 0.96 11.46 -6.72
C GLU A 91 1.91 10.43 -6.10
N LEU A 92 1.35 9.38 -5.50
CA LEU A 92 2.15 8.30 -4.93
C LEU A 92 2.85 7.44 -6.01
N VAL A 93 2.19 7.17 -7.14
CA VAL A 93 2.82 6.48 -8.28
C VAL A 93 4.01 7.27 -8.82
N GLN A 94 3.87 8.58 -8.99
CA GLN A 94 4.97 9.44 -9.45
C GLN A 94 6.15 9.41 -8.47
N ALA A 95 5.87 9.47 -7.16
CA ALA A 95 6.92 9.38 -6.15
C ALA A 95 7.60 8.00 -6.15
N ALA A 96 6.84 6.91 -6.32
CA ALA A 96 7.39 5.56 -6.41
C ALA A 96 8.31 5.39 -7.62
N ALA A 97 7.88 5.85 -8.80
CA ALA A 97 8.69 5.84 -10.01
C ALA A 97 9.96 6.70 -9.86
N ALA A 98 9.87 7.85 -9.20
CA ALA A 98 11.02 8.71 -8.93
C ALA A 98 12.05 8.07 -7.99
N GLU A 99 11.63 7.17 -7.11
CA GLU A 99 12.53 6.38 -6.24
C GLU A 99 13.01 5.07 -6.90
N GLY A 100 12.67 4.82 -8.17
CA GLY A 100 13.22 3.70 -8.95
C GLY A 100 12.40 2.40 -8.87
N LEU A 101 11.16 2.46 -8.39
CA LEU A 101 10.23 1.33 -8.46
C LEU A 101 9.53 1.28 -9.82
N SER A 102 9.36 0.07 -10.38
CA SER A 102 8.37 -0.16 -11.43
C SER A 102 6.97 0.05 -10.84
N THR A 103 6.05 0.67 -11.58
CA THR A 103 4.72 1.04 -11.07
C THR A 103 3.58 0.48 -11.91
N TRP A 104 2.41 0.28 -11.29
CA TRP A 104 1.19 -0.09 -12.00
C TRP A 104 -0.05 0.57 -11.36
N PRO A 105 -1.04 1.05 -12.14
CA PRO A 105 -1.03 1.20 -13.60
C PRO A 105 0.06 2.16 -14.08
N GLU A 106 0.42 2.05 -15.37
CA GLU A 106 1.40 2.94 -16.04
C GLU A 106 0.92 4.40 -16.08
#